data_AF-A0A833G1I6-F1
#
_entry.id   AF-A0A833G1I6-F1
#
_cell.length_a   1.000
_cell.length_b   1.000
_cell.length_c   1.000
_cell.angle_alpha   90.00
_cell.angle_beta   90.00
_cell.angle_gamma   90.00
#
_symmetry.space_group_name_H-M   'P 1'
#
loop_
_entity.id
_entity.type
_entity.pdbx_description
1 polymer ?
#
loop_
_entity_poly.entity_id
_entity_poly.type
_entity_poly.pdbx_seq_one_letter_code
_entity_poly.pdbx_strand_id
1 'polypeptide(L)' 'PGAIGRMIEPILPAALAVRGEAGDFVGNTVKESARRTAAGLGAASPLLSGRVGAGKLRIVAAVYDLDTGAVAYLD' A
#
# COMPACT_ATOMS: atom_id res chain seq x y z
N PRO A 1 -17.05 14.61 -16.98
CA PRO A 1 -16.56 15.03 -15.64
C PRO A 1 -15.39 14.15 -15.19
N GLY A 2 -14.29 14.74 -14.68
CA GLY A 2 -13.00 14.07 -14.53
C GLY A 2 -12.94 13.01 -13.41
N ALA A 3 -12.25 11.89 -13.66
CA ALA A 3 -12.12 10.77 -12.73
C ALA A 3 -10.94 10.90 -11.75
N ILE A 4 -10.05 11.88 -11.95
CA ILE A 4 -8.81 12.03 -11.19
C ILE A 4 -9.06 12.22 -9.69
N GLY A 5 -10.07 13.00 -9.29
CA GLY A 5 -10.38 13.21 -7.86
C GLY A 5 -10.64 11.89 -7.12
N ARG A 6 -11.49 11.03 -7.68
CA ARG A 6 -11.80 9.70 -7.11
C ARG A 6 -10.61 8.76 -7.07
N MET A 7 -9.61 8.96 -7.94
CA MET A 7 -8.38 8.17 -7.91
C MET A 7 -7.42 8.62 -6.81
N ILE A 8 -7.47 9.90 -6.41
CA ILE A 8 -6.59 10.47 -5.38
C ILE A 8 -7.13 10.21 -3.97
N GLU A 9 -8.45 10.18 -3.79
CA GLU A 9 -9.11 9.97 -2.48
C GLU A 9 -8.53 8.80 -1.66
N PRO A 10 -8.27 7.61 -2.24
CA PRO A 10 -7.70 6.49 -1.47
C PRO A 10 -6.22 6.67 -1.08
N ILE A 11 -5.49 7.57 -1.75
CA ILE A 11 -4.05 7.80 -1.53
C ILE A 11 -3.82 8.82 -0.42
N LEU A 12 -4.72 9.82 -0.30
CA LEU A 12 -4.58 10.93 0.65
C LEU A 12 -4.32 10.48 2.11
N PRO A 13 -4.97 9.44 2.65
CA PRO A 13 -4.68 8.97 4.00
C PRO A 13 -3.23 8.49 4.20
N ALA A 14 -2.59 7.93 3.18
CA ALA A 14 -1.18 7.52 3.25
C ALA A 14 -0.26 8.75 3.35
N ALA A 15 -0.49 9.74 2.50
CA ALA A 15 0.27 10.99 2.49
C ALA A 15 0.16 11.75 3.83
N LEU A 16 -1.04 11.76 4.43
CA LEU A 16 -1.27 12.38 5.73
C LEU A 16 -0.53 11.66 6.86
N ALA A 17 -0.44 10.33 6.81
CA ALA A 17 0.20 9.53 7.85
C ALA A 17 1.71 9.74 7.94
N VAL A 18 2.37 9.94 6.79
CA VAL A 18 3.84 10.10 6.71
C VAL A 18 4.30 11.56 6.71
N ARG A 19 3.39 12.53 6.84
CA ARG A 19 3.69 13.97 6.69
C ARG A 19 4.77 14.50 7.65
N GLY A 20 4.93 13.88 8.81
CA GLY A 20 5.94 14.25 9.81
C GLY A 20 7.22 13.42 9.75
N GLU A 21 7.31 12.45 8.84
CA GLU A 21 8.47 11.57 8.74
C GLU A 21 9.63 12.27 8.03
N ALA A 22 10.85 11.98 8.47
CA ALA A 22 12.05 12.45 7.79
C ALA A 22 12.28 11.68 6.47
N GLY A 23 12.99 12.30 5.53
CA GLY A 23 13.35 11.71 4.25
C GLY A 23 12.46 12.15 3.09
N ASP A 24 12.38 11.33 2.05
CA ASP A 24 11.56 11.62 0.87
C ASP A 24 10.07 11.36 1.14
N PHE A 25 9.30 12.44 1.16
CA PHE A 25 7.86 12.40 1.39
C PHE A 25 7.10 11.54 0.37
N VAL A 26 7.49 11.58 -0.91
CA VAL A 26 6.82 10.81 -1.96
C VAL A 26 7.13 9.33 -1.77
N GLY A 27 8.39 8.96 -1.61
CA GLY A 27 8.82 7.59 -1.33
C GLY A 27 8.16 7.02 -0.07
N ASN A 28 8.07 7.79 1.01
CA ASN A 28 7.37 7.36 2.23
C ASN A 28 5.86 7.18 1.98
N THR A 29 5.23 8.09 1.22
CA THR A 29 3.81 7.99 0.85
C THR A 29 3.53 6.75 0.01
N VAL A 30 4.39 6.42 -0.95
CA VAL A 30 4.26 5.22 -1.80
C VAL A 30 4.34 3.95 -0.96
N LYS A 31 5.31 3.88 -0.03
CA LYS A 31 5.47 2.73 0.88
C LYS A 31 4.24 2.57 1.78
N GLU A 32 3.76 3.66 2.38
CA GLU A 32 2.58 3.63 3.25
C GLU A 32 1.30 3.29 2.47
N SER A 33 1.15 3.80 1.25
CA SER A 33 0.03 3.46 0.38
C SER A 33 0.00 1.95 0.08
N ALA A 34 1.16 1.35 -0.25
CA ALA A 34 1.26 -0.08 -0.49
C ALA A 34 0.90 -0.90 0.76
N ARG A 35 1.38 -0.49 1.95
CA ARG A 35 1.02 -1.13 3.24
C ARG A 35 -0.48 -1.09 3.51
N ARG A 36 -1.12 0.08 3.32
CA ARG A 36 -2.57 0.25 3.50
C ARG A 36 -3.37 -0.62 2.55
N THR A 37 -2.98 -0.71 1.28
CA THR A 37 -3.64 -1.57 0.31
C THR A 37 -3.53 -3.04 0.72
N ALA A 38 -2.34 -3.52 1.08
CA ALA A 38 -2.14 -4.89 1.55
C ALA A 38 -3.01 -5.22 2.79
N ALA A 39 -3.02 -4.33 3.79
CA ALA A 39 -3.85 -4.49 4.98
C ALA A 39 -5.36 -4.49 4.65
N GLY A 40 -5.80 -3.58 3.77
CA GLY A 40 -7.18 -3.48 3.33
C GLY A 40 -7.69 -4.74 2.62
N LEU A 41 -6.86 -5.39 1.81
CA LEU A 41 -7.23 -6.64 1.13
C LEU A 41 -7.51 -7.78 2.11
N GLY A 42 -6.69 -7.91 3.16
CA GLY A 42 -6.89 -8.91 4.21
C GLY A 42 -8.16 -8.65 5.03
N ALA A 43 -8.49 -7.38 5.29
CA ALA A 43 -9.63 -7.00 6.10
C ALA A 43 -10.97 -7.02 5.35
N ALA A 44 -10.99 -6.59 4.08
CA ALA A 44 -12.23 -6.35 3.34
C ALA A 44 -12.79 -7.60 2.63
N SER A 45 -11.99 -8.63 2.41
CA SER A 45 -12.39 -9.79 1.61
C SER A 45 -12.48 -11.08 2.44
N PRO A 46 -13.69 -11.63 2.67
CA PRO A 46 -13.87 -12.92 3.33
C PRO A 46 -13.15 -14.08 2.62
N LEU A 47 -13.01 -13.98 1.29
CA LEU A 47 -12.30 -14.98 0.48
C LEU A 47 -10.80 -15.00 0.73
N LEU A 48 -10.21 -13.82 0.99
CA LEU A 48 -8.79 -13.67 1.28
C LEU A 48 -8.52 -13.92 2.76
N SER A 49 -9.32 -13.34 3.66
CA SER A 49 -9.13 -13.44 5.11
C SER A 49 -9.15 -14.89 5.59
N GLY A 50 -10.07 -15.74 5.07
CA GLY A 50 -10.10 -17.16 5.40
C GLY A 50 -8.85 -17.92 4.96
N ARG A 51 -8.27 -17.57 3.80
CA ARG A 51 -7.03 -18.19 3.32
C ARG A 51 -5.79 -17.69 4.06
N VAL A 52 -5.77 -16.41 4.44
CA VAL A 52 -4.72 -15.82 5.27
C VAL A 52 -4.73 -16.47 6.66
N GLY A 53 -5.89 -16.55 7.31
CA GLY A 53 -6.03 -17.19 8.62
C GLY A 53 -5.69 -18.69 8.61
N ALA A 54 -5.94 -19.37 7.49
CA ALA A 54 -5.53 -20.76 7.29
C ALA A 54 -4.05 -20.94 6.90
N GLY A 55 -3.26 -19.87 6.80
CA GLY A 55 -1.85 -19.90 6.40
C GLY A 55 -1.61 -20.29 4.94
N LYS A 56 -2.65 -20.33 4.10
CA LYS A 56 -2.59 -20.75 2.68
C LYS A 56 -2.35 -19.57 1.73
N LEU A 57 -2.41 -18.36 2.24
CA LEU A 57 -2.17 -17.12 1.50
C LEU A 57 -1.38 -16.16 2.38
N ARG A 58 -0.36 -15.52 1.81
CA ARG A 58 0.32 -14.38 2.40
C ARG A 58 0.14 -13.18 1.47
N ILE A 59 -0.27 -12.06 2.03
CA ILE A 59 -0.34 -10.77 1.33
C ILE A 59 0.88 -9.97 1.79
N VAL A 60 1.64 -9.42 0.85
CA VAL A 60 2.84 -8.61 1.13
C VAL A 60 2.74 -7.28 0.40
N ALA A 61 3.19 -6.20 1.03
CA ALA A 61 3.38 -4.93 0.35
C ALA A 61 4.79 -4.88 -0.24
N ALA A 62 4.93 -4.24 -1.40
CA ALA A 62 6.24 -4.04 -2.02
C ALA A 62 6.23 -2.78 -2.90
N VAL A 63 7.40 -2.20 -3.11
CA VAL A 63 7.59 -1.04 -4.00
C VAL A 63 8.66 -1.40 -5.03
N TYR A 64 8.39 -1.05 -6.28
CA TYR A 64 9.31 -1.23 -7.40
C TYR A 64 10.02 0.09 -7.70
N ASP A 65 11.35 0.02 -7.79
CA ASP A 65 12.20 1.13 -8.17
C ASP A 65 12.45 1.10 -9.69
N LEU A 66 12.07 2.18 -10.38
CA LEU A 66 12.14 2.25 -11.84
C LEU A 66 13.57 2.39 -12.38
N ASP A 67 14.48 2.98 -11.60
CA ASP A 67 15.85 3.27 -12.03
C ASP A 67 16.73 2.02 -11.92
N THR A 68 16.52 1.24 -10.87
CA THR A 68 17.32 0.05 -10.55
C THR A 68 16.65 -1.26 -10.93
N GLY A 69 15.33 -1.25 -11.12
CA GLY A 69 14.52 -2.46 -11.30
C GLY A 69 14.35 -3.30 -10.04
N ALA A 70 14.78 -2.80 -8.88
CA ALA A 70 14.71 -3.53 -7.63
C ALA A 70 13.29 -3.53 -7.04
N VAL A 71 12.94 -4.60 -6.34
CA VAL A 71 11.72 -4.70 -5.54
C VAL A 71 12.09 -4.67 -4.06
N ALA A 72 11.60 -3.66 -3.35
CA ALA A 72 11.68 -3.57 -1.90
C ALA A 72 10.40 -4.14 -1.28
N TYR A 73 10.51 -5.29 -0.61
CA TYR A 73 9.41 -5.84 0.18
C TYR A 73 9.26 -5.05 1.48
N LEU A 74 8.02 -4.70 1.80
CA LEU A 74 7.61 -3.92 2.95
C LEU A 74 6.77 -4.86 3.83
N ASP A 75 7.42 -5.47 4.82
CA ASP A 75 6.92 -6.58 5.64
C ASP A 75 5.40 -6.63 5.90
#